data_AF-A0A2K0T426-F1
#
_entry.id   AF-A0A2K0T426-F1
#
_cell.length_a   1.000
_cell.length_b   1.000
_cell.length_c   1.000
_cell.angle_alpha   90.00
_cell.angle_beta   90.00
_cell.angle_gamma   90.00
#
_symmetry.space_group_name_H-M   'P 1'
#
loop_
_entity.id
_entity.type
_entity.pdbx_description
1 polymer ?
#
loop_
_entity_poly.entity_id
_entity_poly.type
_entity_poly.pdbx_seq_one_letter_code
_entity_poly.pdbx_strand_id
1 'polypeptide(L)'
;MYDDEAPPRSADIGMSVITPQTHLPDGIALLSPDKIDRRSDEEIAAWLQKRHPVTSDKNIWTFWHSGFAQMRPWTFIDGTMDGHKAHQGDLVRLPLLWKYGGLWMDAGLILLRHVDDICWKRIEDPESPYELSAVALMHLPDTYTPLNGFLATKRNNPFIKRWHDIYVALWDGVTNAAGFHKHPLLCHLPVFCPPKDAANMTPVEVNYEAFTDYVAHYMCCERLRKLSDPNDGFNGAEWYNKHMLLLNAREEMFYAQEISHWDAQRQFDLLSMPRSGDDVVVDKEWQEAEDFVTSVLANTSMVKLPHGPGSGGLVLKMLADIWDDEENHNKDNEEGTFAAYLRYGSTHFDQTREVKKLDWQNPEEEVYTVGYLEPIKC
;
A
#
# COMPACT_ATOMS: atom_id res chain seq x y z
N MET A 1 10.11 -4.17 -27.30
CA MET A 1 9.91 -3.05 -28.24
C MET A 1 8.66 -2.37 -27.74
N TYR A 2 8.83 -1.22 -27.08
CA TYR A 2 7.71 -0.37 -26.71
C TYR A 2 7.39 0.48 -27.94
N ASP A 3 6.13 0.49 -28.37
CA ASP A 3 5.66 1.38 -29.43
C ASP A 3 5.72 2.83 -28.93
N ASP A 4 6.52 3.63 -29.61
CA ASP A 4 6.82 5.05 -29.33
C ASP A 4 5.75 6.01 -29.91
N GLU A 5 4.51 5.55 -30.14
CA GLU A 5 3.45 6.35 -30.77
C GLU A 5 2.33 6.80 -29.82
N ALA A 6 2.58 6.88 -28.52
CA ALA A 6 1.68 7.62 -27.62
C ALA A 6 1.98 9.13 -27.74
N PRO A 7 1.00 10.00 -28.11
CA PRO A 7 1.23 11.43 -28.14
C PRO A 7 1.61 11.95 -26.74
N PRO A 8 2.46 12.99 -26.65
CA PRO A 8 2.86 13.57 -25.38
C PRO A 8 1.62 14.04 -24.60
N ARG A 9 1.53 13.64 -23.33
CA ARG A 9 0.50 14.12 -22.40
C ARG A 9 0.75 15.61 -22.19
N SER A 10 -0.17 16.47 -22.59
CA SER A 10 0.08 17.92 -22.55
C SER A 10 0.23 18.42 -21.12
N ALA A 11 1.39 19.00 -20.81
CA ALA A 11 1.74 19.57 -19.51
C ALA A 11 1.18 20.98 -19.25
N ASP A 12 0.19 21.45 -20.02
CA ASP A 12 -0.45 22.75 -19.80
C ASP A 12 -1.83 22.57 -19.18
N ILE A 13 -1.87 22.28 -17.88
CA ILE A 13 -3.08 22.49 -17.06
C ILE A 13 -3.15 23.98 -16.74
N GLY A 14 -3.46 24.77 -17.76
CA GLY A 14 -4.03 26.09 -17.61
C GLY A 14 -5.47 25.98 -17.15
N MET A 15 -5.72 25.33 -16.01
CA MET A 15 -7.03 25.40 -15.37
C MET A 15 -7.21 26.83 -14.87
N SER A 16 -7.86 27.64 -15.70
CA SER A 16 -8.67 28.77 -15.26
C SER A 16 -9.87 28.23 -14.46
N VAL A 17 -9.60 27.48 -13.38
CA VAL A 17 -10.56 27.30 -12.32
C VAL A 17 -10.19 28.36 -11.30
N ILE A 18 -10.72 29.56 -11.53
CA ILE A 18 -11.02 30.43 -10.40
C ILE A 18 -12.11 29.68 -9.63
N THR A 19 -11.73 28.70 -8.80
CA THR A 19 -12.57 28.33 -7.67
C THR A 19 -12.53 29.59 -6.83
N PRO A 20 -13.64 30.31 -6.66
CA PRO A 20 -13.66 31.38 -5.70
C PRO A 20 -13.15 30.78 -4.39
N GLN A 21 -12.24 31.49 -3.71
CA GLN A 21 -11.65 31.14 -2.41
C GLN A 21 -12.69 30.91 -1.28
N THR A 22 -13.97 30.70 -1.61
CA THR A 22 -15.11 30.84 -0.71
C THR A 22 -15.79 29.53 -0.38
N HIS A 23 -15.07 28.40 -0.36
CA HIS A 23 -15.23 27.25 0.57
C HIS A 23 -14.73 25.96 -0.09
N LEU A 24 -13.57 25.48 0.32
CA LEU A 24 -13.21 24.07 0.13
C LEU A 24 -14.16 23.19 0.94
N PRO A 25 -14.38 21.93 0.55
CA PRO A 25 -15.12 21.01 1.39
C PRO A 25 -14.48 20.81 2.76
N ASP A 26 -15.30 20.53 3.76
CA ASP A 26 -14.84 20.28 5.12
C ASP A 26 -13.82 19.13 5.17
N GLY A 27 -12.78 19.29 5.98
CA GLY A 27 -11.71 18.30 6.13
C GLY A 27 -10.53 18.48 5.18
N ILE A 28 -10.66 19.32 4.14
CA ILE A 28 -9.64 19.57 3.13
C ILE A 28 -9.10 21.01 3.25
N ALA A 29 -7.79 21.18 3.03
CA ALA A 29 -7.12 22.47 2.89
C ALA A 29 -6.29 22.51 1.60
N LEU A 30 -5.96 23.69 1.09
CA LEU A 30 -4.97 23.81 0.02
C LEU A 30 -3.58 23.48 0.55
N LEU A 31 -2.77 22.78 -0.24
CA LEU A 31 -1.35 22.66 0.05
C LEU A 31 -0.69 24.04 0.02
N SER A 32 0.23 24.24 0.97
CA SER A 32 1.05 25.44 0.98
C SER A 32 1.92 25.50 -0.29
N PRO A 33 2.11 26.68 -0.93
CA PRO A 33 2.84 26.78 -2.20
C PRO A 33 4.28 26.25 -2.21
N ASP A 34 4.90 26.10 -1.04
CA ASP A 34 6.24 25.52 -0.83
C ASP A 34 6.25 23.98 -0.84
N LYS A 35 5.09 23.33 -0.65
CA LYS A 35 4.93 21.88 -0.71
C LYS A 35 4.57 21.36 -2.11
N ILE A 36 4.20 22.23 -3.04
CA ILE A 36 3.76 21.86 -4.39
C ILE A 36 5.00 21.53 -5.24
N ASP A 37 5.06 20.31 -5.78
CA ASP A 37 6.03 19.96 -6.81
C ASP A 37 5.65 20.65 -8.12
N ARG A 38 6.57 21.44 -8.68
CA ARG A 38 6.34 22.24 -9.89
C ARG A 38 6.89 21.58 -11.15
N ARG A 39 7.47 20.39 -11.02
CA ARG A 39 7.97 19.63 -12.16
C ARG A 39 6.78 19.06 -12.94
N SER A 40 6.88 19.10 -14.26
CA SER A 40 6.03 18.34 -15.18
C SER A 40 6.28 16.83 -15.05
N ASP A 41 5.33 16.02 -15.53
CA ASP A 41 5.48 14.56 -15.60
C ASP A 41 6.72 14.17 -16.41
N GLU A 42 7.05 14.89 -17.50
CA GLU A 42 8.26 14.67 -18.30
C GLU A 42 9.53 14.97 -17.50
N GLU A 43 9.54 16.05 -16.72
CA GLU A 43 10.67 16.39 -15.84
C GLU A 43 10.84 15.37 -14.71
N ILE A 44 9.74 14.92 -14.10
CA ILE A 44 9.75 13.85 -13.09
C ILE A 44 10.29 12.57 -13.73
N ALA A 45 9.74 12.14 -14.86
CA ALA A 45 10.18 10.94 -15.58
C ALA A 45 11.67 11.02 -15.95
N ALA A 46 12.13 12.13 -16.53
CA ALA A 46 13.52 12.35 -16.90
C ALA A 46 14.44 12.39 -15.67
N TRP A 47 13.97 12.93 -14.55
CA TRP A 47 14.70 12.94 -13.28
C TRP A 47 14.85 11.52 -12.73
N LEU A 48 13.80 10.70 -12.79
CA LEU A 48 13.81 9.30 -12.34
C LEU A 48 14.74 8.40 -13.17
N GLN A 49 14.97 8.72 -14.45
CA GLN A 49 15.93 7.97 -15.27
C GLN A 49 17.40 8.12 -14.83
N LYS A 50 17.71 9.13 -14.00
CA LYS A 50 19.08 9.42 -13.54
C LYS A 50 19.26 8.99 -12.09
N ARG A 51 20.42 8.40 -11.79
CA ARG A 51 20.80 8.11 -10.40
C ARG A 51 21.12 9.41 -9.66
N HIS A 52 20.48 9.61 -8.52
CA HIS A 52 20.78 10.70 -7.58
C HIS A 52 21.45 10.16 -6.30
N PRO A 53 22.36 10.93 -5.67
CA PRO A 53 22.88 10.54 -4.37
C PRO A 53 21.75 10.53 -3.33
N VAL A 54 21.74 9.52 -2.45
CA VAL A 54 20.82 9.49 -1.31
C VAL A 54 21.30 10.55 -0.31
N THR A 55 20.51 11.60 -0.13
CA THR A 55 20.81 12.74 0.76
C THR A 55 19.97 12.74 2.02
N SER A 56 18.95 11.89 2.10
CA SER A 56 18.04 11.77 3.24
C SER A 56 17.41 10.37 3.25
N ASP A 57 17.12 9.86 4.44
CA ASP A 57 16.32 8.64 4.62
C ASP A 57 14.86 8.84 4.17
N LYS A 58 14.40 10.09 4.01
CA LYS A 58 13.06 10.43 3.46
C LYS A 58 12.94 10.18 1.96
N ASN A 59 14.06 10.21 1.23
CA ASN A 59 14.08 10.20 -0.23
C ASN A 59 14.81 8.96 -0.75
N ILE A 60 14.23 7.80 -0.47
CA ILE A 60 14.63 6.55 -1.12
C ILE A 60 13.45 6.07 -1.93
N TRP A 61 13.47 6.47 -3.20
CA TRP A 61 12.59 5.96 -4.22
C TRP A 61 13.45 5.37 -5.32
N THR A 62 13.08 4.17 -5.78
CA THR A 62 13.68 3.39 -6.88
C THR A 62 15.14 2.93 -6.69
N PHE A 63 15.33 1.62 -6.50
CA PHE A 63 16.64 0.96 -6.45
C PHE A 63 17.29 0.88 -7.84
N TRP A 64 17.61 2.02 -8.44
CA TRP A 64 18.19 2.07 -9.79
C TRP A 64 19.61 2.62 -9.69
N HIS A 65 20.50 1.81 -9.12
CA HIS A 65 21.93 2.13 -9.08
C HIS A 65 22.51 2.39 -10.49
N SER A 66 21.79 2.05 -11.56
CA SER A 66 22.14 2.28 -12.97
C SER A 66 21.03 2.88 -13.87
N GLY A 67 19.83 3.23 -13.36
CA GLY A 67 18.68 3.78 -14.14
C GLY A 67 17.60 2.76 -14.56
N PHE A 68 16.37 3.20 -14.91
CA PHE A 68 15.19 2.33 -15.18
C PHE A 68 15.47 1.28 -16.24
N ALA A 69 15.96 1.76 -17.39
CA ALA A 69 16.24 0.97 -18.56
C ALA A 69 17.42 0.00 -18.33
N GLN A 70 18.21 0.25 -17.30
CA GLN A 70 19.33 -0.61 -16.89
C GLN A 70 18.98 -1.47 -15.68
N MET A 71 17.73 -1.44 -15.20
CA MET A 71 17.26 -2.45 -14.27
C MET A 71 17.42 -3.79 -14.94
N ARG A 72 18.29 -4.63 -14.37
CA ARG A 72 18.22 -6.05 -14.66
C ARG A 72 16.82 -6.52 -14.28
N PRO A 73 16.19 -7.42 -15.04
CA PRO A 73 14.93 -8.03 -14.64
C PRO A 73 15.17 -8.62 -13.24
N TRP A 74 14.61 -8.00 -12.19
CA TRP A 74 14.79 -8.49 -10.83
C TRP A 74 13.64 -9.43 -10.50
N THR A 75 14.05 -10.62 -10.02
CA THR A 75 13.32 -11.88 -9.72
C THR A 75 13.47 -13.02 -10.73
N PHE A 76 14.65 -13.17 -11.34
CA PHE A 76 14.76 -14.05 -12.51
C PHE A 76 16.16 -14.61 -12.74
N ILE A 77 17.02 -14.81 -11.71
CA ILE A 77 18.41 -15.25 -11.96
C ILE A 77 18.42 -16.49 -12.87
N ASP A 78 17.51 -17.44 -12.60
CA ASP A 78 17.23 -18.57 -13.49
C ASP A 78 15.83 -18.53 -14.13
N GLY A 79 14.97 -17.56 -13.75
CA GLY A 79 13.62 -17.40 -14.30
C GLY A 79 12.63 -18.52 -13.92
N THR A 80 12.86 -19.22 -12.81
CA THR A 80 12.15 -20.45 -12.43
C THR A 80 10.89 -20.23 -11.58
N MET A 81 10.64 -19.02 -11.08
CA MET A 81 9.45 -18.72 -10.29
C MET A 81 8.20 -18.82 -11.16
N ASP A 82 7.29 -19.72 -10.79
CA ASP A 82 6.04 -20.03 -11.52
C ASP A 82 4.78 -19.62 -10.73
N GLY A 83 4.96 -18.91 -9.63
CA GLY A 83 3.89 -18.35 -8.80
C GLY A 83 3.43 -16.94 -9.21
N HIS A 84 2.64 -16.31 -8.33
CA HIS A 84 2.09 -14.98 -8.58
C HIS A 84 3.18 -13.90 -8.57
N LYS A 85 3.14 -12.97 -9.54
CA LYS A 85 4.18 -11.94 -9.70
C LYS A 85 4.33 -11.00 -8.50
N ALA A 86 3.28 -10.81 -7.70
CA ALA A 86 3.34 -10.01 -6.47
C ALA A 86 4.43 -10.49 -5.49
N HIS A 87 4.68 -11.80 -5.42
CA HIS A 87 5.73 -12.38 -4.57
C HIS A 87 7.14 -11.92 -4.94
N GLN A 88 7.32 -11.43 -6.17
CA GLN A 88 8.57 -10.80 -6.60
C GLN A 88 8.83 -9.48 -5.85
N GLY A 89 7.78 -8.67 -5.70
CA GLY A 89 7.80 -7.46 -4.88
C GLY A 89 8.08 -7.77 -3.41
N ASP A 90 7.50 -8.88 -2.92
CA ASP A 90 7.70 -9.36 -1.55
C ASP A 90 9.16 -9.68 -1.23
N LEU A 91 9.87 -10.33 -2.15
CA LEU A 91 11.29 -10.65 -1.98
C LEU A 91 12.21 -9.43 -1.98
N VAL A 92 11.83 -8.32 -2.62
CA VAL A 92 12.71 -7.14 -2.75
C VAL A 92 12.39 -6.03 -1.78
N ARG A 93 11.17 -5.92 -1.24
CA ARG A 93 10.80 -4.75 -0.42
C ARG A 93 11.57 -4.62 0.88
N LEU A 94 11.63 -5.69 1.68
CA LEU A 94 12.24 -5.69 2.99
C LEU A 94 13.77 -5.52 2.93
N PRO A 95 14.53 -6.15 2.02
CA PRO A 95 15.97 -5.94 1.96
C PRO A 95 16.32 -4.52 1.48
N LEU A 96 15.48 -3.89 0.66
CA LEU A 96 15.65 -2.48 0.29
C LEU A 96 15.41 -1.55 1.49
N LEU A 97 14.31 -1.74 2.22
CA LEU A 97 14.04 -1.00 3.45
C LEU A 97 15.14 -1.21 4.50
N TRP A 98 15.63 -2.44 4.67
CA TRP A 98 16.71 -2.71 5.61
C TRP A 98 18.00 -1.99 5.21
N LYS A 99 18.38 -2.07 3.93
CA LYS A 99 19.67 -1.52 3.46
C LYS A 99 19.68 0.01 3.39
N TYR A 100 18.56 0.61 2.98
CA TYR A 100 18.49 2.03 2.69
C TYR A 100 17.62 2.80 3.67
N GLY A 101 16.61 2.18 4.29
CA GLY A 101 15.55 2.89 4.98
C GLY A 101 14.56 3.52 4.00
N GLY A 102 13.72 4.41 4.51
CA GLY A 102 12.72 5.15 3.73
C GLY A 102 11.38 4.45 3.70
N LEU A 103 10.69 4.60 2.57
CA LEU A 103 9.31 4.17 2.36
C LEU A 103 9.24 3.14 1.23
N TRP A 104 8.61 2.00 1.50
CA TRP A 104 8.05 1.13 0.47
C TRP A 104 6.57 1.45 0.31
N MET A 105 6.14 1.60 -0.94
CA MET A 105 4.76 1.80 -1.30
C MET A 105 4.47 1.05 -2.60
N ASP A 106 3.41 0.27 -2.63
CA ASP A 106 2.99 -0.41 -3.86
C ASP A 106 2.60 0.59 -4.96
N ALA A 107 2.85 0.24 -6.22
CA ALA A 107 2.55 1.10 -7.36
C ALA A 107 1.04 1.45 -7.50
N GLY A 108 0.16 0.59 -6.98
CA GLY A 108 -1.29 0.84 -6.93
C GLY A 108 -1.75 1.64 -5.71
N LEU A 109 -0.90 2.49 -5.12
CA LEU A 109 -1.28 3.41 -4.04
C LEU A 109 -1.23 4.86 -4.52
N ILE A 110 -2.34 5.58 -4.32
CA ILE A 110 -2.38 7.04 -4.46
C ILE A 110 -2.27 7.63 -3.06
N LEU A 111 -1.24 8.43 -2.79
CA LEU A 111 -1.13 9.18 -1.54
C LEU A 111 -2.04 10.39 -1.59
N LEU A 112 -2.90 10.57 -0.59
CA LEU A 112 -3.74 11.76 -0.41
C LEU A 112 -3.24 12.66 0.72
N ARG A 113 -2.15 12.26 1.36
CA ARG A 113 -1.54 12.97 2.47
C ARG A 113 -0.02 12.85 2.42
N HIS A 114 0.67 13.90 2.90
CA HIS A 114 2.11 13.90 2.98
C HIS A 114 2.63 12.84 3.98
N VAL A 115 3.65 12.06 3.57
CA VAL A 115 4.19 10.92 4.35
C VAL A 115 4.72 11.33 5.73
N ASP A 116 5.26 12.55 5.86
CA ASP A 116 5.64 13.13 7.16
C ASP A 116 4.49 13.10 8.17
N ASP A 117 3.28 13.44 7.74
CA ASP A 117 2.11 13.49 8.60
C ASP A 117 1.47 12.11 8.76
N ILE A 118 1.62 11.23 7.76
CA ILE A 118 1.21 9.82 7.88
C ILE A 118 2.03 9.10 8.95
N CYS A 119 3.36 9.21 8.93
CA CYS A 119 4.20 8.48 9.90
C CYS A 119 5.60 9.05 10.10
N TRP A 120 6.20 9.71 9.11
CA TRP A 120 7.65 9.91 9.13
C TRP A 120 8.13 10.87 10.23
N LYS A 121 7.37 11.92 10.56
CA LYS A 121 7.68 12.79 11.71
C LYS A 121 7.81 12.00 13.02
N ARG A 122 6.96 10.97 13.19
CA ARG A 122 7.00 10.09 14.36
C ARG A 122 8.19 9.14 14.31
N ILE A 123 8.58 8.64 13.14
CA ILE A 123 9.75 7.75 13.01
C ILE A 123 11.07 8.53 13.19
N GLU A 124 11.12 9.78 12.72
CA GLU A 124 12.35 10.57 12.77
C GLU A 124 12.64 11.17 14.15
N ASP A 125 11.59 11.50 14.90
CA ASP A 125 11.66 12.07 16.24
C ASP A 125 12.39 11.13 17.23
N PRO A 126 13.53 11.55 17.82
CA PRO A 126 14.30 10.73 18.75
C PRO A 126 13.57 10.45 20.08
N GLU A 127 12.56 11.25 20.43
CA GLU A 127 11.74 11.02 21.63
C GLU A 127 10.56 10.08 21.35
N SER A 128 10.29 9.80 20.07
CA SER A 128 9.27 8.83 19.69
C SER A 128 9.79 7.40 19.86
N PRO A 129 8.98 6.48 20.38
CA PRO A 129 9.37 5.08 20.46
C PRO A 129 9.28 4.38 19.09
N TYR A 130 8.67 4.97 18.07
CA TYR A 130 8.35 4.28 16.83
C TYR A 130 9.53 4.21 15.86
N GLU A 131 9.81 3.01 15.34
CA GLU A 131 10.91 2.76 14.41
C GLU A 131 10.44 2.20 13.05
N LEU A 132 9.23 1.65 12.98
CA LEU A 132 8.64 1.08 11.77
C LEU A 132 7.15 1.41 11.75
N SER A 133 6.64 1.90 10.61
CA SER A 133 5.21 2.11 10.39
C SER A 133 4.66 1.23 9.28
N ALA A 134 3.44 0.78 9.47
CA ALA A 134 2.64 0.02 8.51
C ALA A 134 1.15 0.36 8.68
N VAL A 135 0.35 0.07 7.68
CA VAL A 135 -1.10 -0.09 7.89
C VAL A 135 -1.39 -1.53 8.31
N ALA A 136 -2.41 -1.75 9.13
CA ALA A 136 -2.80 -3.08 9.58
C ALA A 136 -4.28 -3.34 9.37
N LEU A 137 -4.59 -4.58 8.99
CA LEU A 137 -5.96 -5.06 8.81
C LEU A 137 -6.26 -6.09 9.90
N MET A 138 -7.47 -6.04 10.44
CA MET A 138 -7.98 -7.10 11.30
C MET A 138 -8.18 -8.36 10.47
N HIS A 139 -7.55 -9.48 10.82
CA HIS A 139 -7.72 -10.76 10.12
C HIS A 139 -8.20 -11.90 11.05
N LEU A 140 -8.26 -11.63 12.35
CA LEU A 140 -8.93 -12.43 13.37
C LEU A 140 -9.56 -11.45 14.37
N PRO A 141 -10.56 -11.87 15.17
CA PRO A 141 -11.14 -11.01 16.20
C PRO A 141 -10.05 -10.37 17.05
N ASP A 142 -10.08 -9.04 17.12
CA ASP A 142 -9.15 -8.22 17.90
C ASP A 142 -7.65 -8.48 17.60
N THR A 143 -7.31 -8.92 16.37
CA THR A 143 -5.92 -9.13 15.95
C THR A 143 -5.64 -8.42 14.63
N TYR A 144 -4.70 -7.48 14.65
CA TYR A 144 -4.34 -6.67 13.49
C TYR A 144 -2.98 -7.06 12.95
N THR A 145 -2.95 -7.35 11.65
CA THR A 145 -1.74 -7.77 10.96
C THR A 145 -1.24 -6.67 10.04
N PRO A 146 0.05 -6.30 10.13
CA PRO A 146 0.66 -5.36 9.22
C PRO A 146 0.58 -5.87 7.78
N LEU A 147 0.08 -5.01 6.91
CA LEU A 147 0.14 -5.22 5.48
C LEU A 147 1.51 -4.77 4.96
N ASN A 148 1.87 -5.25 3.77
CA ASN A 148 3.18 -5.01 3.16
C ASN A 148 3.15 -3.92 2.05
N GLY A 149 1.96 -3.37 1.76
CA GLY A 149 1.78 -2.41 0.69
C GLY A 149 2.25 -0.99 1.02
N PHE A 150 2.39 -0.66 2.31
CA PHE A 150 2.96 0.59 2.80
C PHE A 150 3.81 0.28 4.04
N LEU A 151 5.12 0.52 3.98
CA LEU A 151 6.06 0.29 5.07
C LEU A 151 7.08 1.44 5.14
N ALA A 152 7.25 2.06 6.30
CA ALA A 152 8.22 3.14 6.49
C ALA A 152 9.16 2.86 7.67
N THR A 153 10.47 2.96 7.47
CA THR A 153 11.45 2.76 8.54
C THR A 153 12.80 3.42 8.26
N LYS A 154 13.61 3.61 9.31
CA LYS A 154 15.03 3.92 9.16
C LYS A 154 15.80 2.67 8.71
N ARG A 155 16.95 2.87 8.05
CA ARG A 155 17.83 1.76 7.64
C ARG A 155 18.31 0.95 8.85
N ASN A 156 18.75 -0.27 8.59
CA ASN A 156 19.22 -1.23 9.58
C ASN A 156 18.18 -1.63 10.64
N ASN A 157 16.89 -1.47 10.35
CA ASN A 157 15.83 -1.88 11.28
C ASN A 157 15.92 -3.41 11.56
N PRO A 158 16.08 -3.83 12.84
CA PRO A 158 16.31 -5.23 13.19
C PRO A 158 15.09 -6.12 12.95
N PHE A 159 13.88 -5.56 13.03
CA PHE A 159 12.65 -6.29 12.77
C PHE A 159 12.48 -6.59 11.28
N ILE A 160 12.74 -5.60 10.40
CA ILE A 160 12.70 -5.78 8.93
C ILE A 160 13.67 -6.86 8.46
N LYS A 161 14.88 -6.92 9.04
CA LYS A 161 15.88 -7.95 8.68
C LYS A 161 15.35 -9.35 8.96
N ARG A 162 14.81 -9.59 10.15
CA ARG A 162 14.29 -10.90 10.57
C ARG A 162 13.02 -11.27 9.81
N TRP A 163 12.15 -10.29 9.58
CA TRP A 163 10.96 -10.49 8.74
C TRP A 163 11.36 -10.98 7.34
N HIS A 164 12.34 -10.34 6.72
CA HIS A 164 12.88 -10.77 5.43
C HIS A 164 13.48 -12.17 5.49
N ASP A 165 14.30 -12.46 6.48
CA ASP A 165 14.98 -13.75 6.59
C ASP A 165 13.99 -14.91 6.74
N ILE A 166 12.92 -14.73 7.52
CA ILE A 166 11.84 -15.72 7.64
C ILE A 166 11.17 -15.94 6.28
N TYR A 167 10.85 -14.86 5.55
CA TYR A 167 10.19 -14.98 4.25
C TYR A 167 11.09 -15.69 3.25
N VAL A 168 12.37 -15.34 3.16
CA VAL A 168 13.36 -16.02 2.30
C VAL A 168 13.48 -17.49 2.63
N ALA A 169 13.45 -17.88 3.91
CA ALA A 169 13.54 -19.27 4.31
C ALA A 169 12.36 -20.13 3.81
N LEU A 170 11.18 -19.53 3.55
CA LEU A 170 10.04 -20.26 2.98
C LEU A 170 10.28 -20.71 1.53
N TRP A 171 11.17 -20.02 0.81
CA TRP A 171 11.46 -20.28 -0.59
C TRP A 171 12.52 -21.37 -0.81
N ASP A 172 13.06 -21.96 0.25
CA ASP A 172 14.04 -23.04 0.11
C ASP A 172 13.40 -24.28 -0.56
N GLY A 173 13.97 -24.69 -1.70
CA GLY A 173 13.52 -25.85 -2.46
C GLY A 173 12.20 -25.69 -3.23
N VAL A 174 11.63 -24.48 -3.34
CA VAL A 174 10.33 -24.24 -3.99
C VAL A 174 10.33 -23.02 -4.91
N THR A 175 9.41 -22.99 -5.88
CA THR A 175 9.33 -21.95 -6.94
C THR A 175 8.05 -21.12 -6.87
N ASN A 176 7.13 -21.44 -5.97
CA ASN A 176 5.90 -20.71 -5.72
C ASN A 176 5.48 -20.86 -4.25
N ALA A 177 4.51 -20.05 -3.83
CA ALA A 177 4.09 -19.97 -2.42
C ALA A 177 3.18 -21.11 -1.95
N ALA A 178 2.82 -22.08 -2.80
CA ALA A 178 1.88 -23.12 -2.44
C ALA A 178 2.41 -23.96 -1.26
N GLY A 179 1.60 -24.06 -0.20
CA GLY A 179 1.95 -24.79 1.02
C GLY A 179 2.77 -24.01 2.04
N PHE A 180 3.02 -22.71 1.85
CA PHE A 180 3.69 -21.86 2.84
C PHE A 180 3.01 -21.86 4.21
N HIS A 181 1.68 -21.92 4.28
CA HIS A 181 0.93 -22.07 5.53
C HIS A 181 1.25 -23.38 6.27
N LYS A 182 1.73 -24.41 5.57
CA LYS A 182 2.19 -25.70 6.16
C LYS A 182 3.69 -25.70 6.46
N HIS A 183 4.43 -24.66 6.07
CA HIS A 183 5.86 -24.58 6.32
C HIS A 183 6.14 -24.63 7.83
N PRO A 184 7.21 -25.33 8.30
CA PRO A 184 7.51 -25.45 9.74
C PRO A 184 7.71 -24.12 10.49
N LEU A 185 7.95 -23.03 9.76
CA LEU A 185 8.00 -21.69 10.33
C LEU A 185 6.60 -21.06 10.51
N LEU A 186 5.58 -21.45 9.75
CA LEU A 186 4.27 -20.80 9.76
C LEU A 186 3.12 -21.70 10.24
N CYS A 187 3.25 -23.02 10.23
CA CYS A 187 2.12 -23.94 10.50
C CYS A 187 1.46 -23.81 11.87
N HIS A 188 2.15 -23.19 12.83
CA HIS A 188 1.64 -22.93 14.19
C HIS A 188 0.71 -21.69 14.23
N LEU A 189 0.73 -20.86 13.19
CA LEU A 189 -0.15 -19.71 13.07
C LEU A 189 -1.51 -20.13 12.50
N PRO A 190 -2.59 -19.47 12.93
CA PRO A 190 -3.88 -19.61 12.28
C PRO A 190 -3.81 -19.13 10.81
N VAL A 191 -4.67 -19.71 9.97
CA VAL A 191 -4.87 -19.25 8.59
C VAL A 191 -5.37 -17.80 8.57
N PHE A 192 -4.93 -17.03 7.56
CA PHE A 192 -5.30 -15.64 7.39
C PHE A 192 -6.72 -15.50 6.86
N CYS A 193 -7.64 -15.03 7.70
CA CYS A 193 -9.08 -15.00 7.43
C CYS A 193 -9.69 -13.60 7.63
N PRO A 194 -9.59 -12.69 6.65
CA PRO A 194 -10.16 -11.35 6.79
C PRO A 194 -11.66 -11.43 7.18
N PRO A 195 -12.15 -10.50 8.04
CA PRO A 195 -13.55 -10.42 8.43
C PRO A 195 -14.46 -10.42 7.21
N LYS A 196 -15.58 -11.15 7.29
CA LYS A 196 -16.52 -11.32 6.18
C LYS A 196 -17.44 -10.11 5.95
N ASP A 197 -17.09 -8.95 6.48
CA ASP A 197 -17.99 -7.81 6.57
C ASP A 197 -17.81 -6.85 5.39
N ALA A 198 -18.25 -7.30 4.22
CA ALA A 198 -18.64 -6.42 3.13
C ALA A 198 -19.72 -7.14 2.32
N ALA A 199 -20.96 -6.66 2.44
CA ALA A 199 -22.13 -7.30 1.82
C ALA A 199 -21.98 -7.53 0.29
N ASN A 200 -21.15 -6.73 -0.38
CA ASN A 200 -20.90 -6.84 -1.83
C ASN A 200 -19.56 -7.50 -2.19
N MET A 201 -18.68 -7.78 -1.20
CA MET A 201 -17.64 -8.79 -1.38
C MET A 201 -18.31 -10.15 -1.22
N THR A 202 -19.05 -10.60 -2.24
CA THR A 202 -19.41 -12.01 -2.33
C THR A 202 -18.31 -12.69 -3.13
N PRO A 203 -17.19 -13.12 -2.51
CA PRO A 203 -16.19 -13.88 -3.25
C PRO A 203 -16.85 -15.13 -3.81
N VAL A 204 -16.63 -15.36 -5.11
CA VAL A 204 -17.22 -16.50 -5.83
C VAL A 204 -16.76 -17.81 -5.20
N GLU A 205 -15.53 -17.84 -4.68
CA GLU A 205 -14.95 -18.93 -3.91
C GLU A 205 -13.79 -18.38 -3.06
N VAL A 206 -13.64 -18.85 -1.81
CA VAL A 206 -12.48 -18.52 -0.96
C VAL A 206 -11.79 -19.79 -0.52
N ASN A 207 -10.53 -19.93 -0.90
CA ASN A 207 -9.61 -20.91 -0.34
C ASN A 207 -8.65 -20.18 0.60
N TYR A 208 -8.98 -20.16 1.89
CA TYR A 208 -8.18 -19.45 2.91
C TYR A 208 -6.78 -20.02 3.08
N GLU A 209 -6.54 -21.31 2.81
CA GLU A 209 -5.17 -21.87 2.82
C GLU A 209 -4.34 -21.26 1.69
N ALA A 210 -4.87 -21.29 0.45
CA ALA A 210 -4.20 -20.69 -0.70
C ALA A 210 -4.05 -19.17 -0.57
N PHE A 211 -5.02 -18.50 0.06
CA PHE A 211 -4.91 -17.07 0.36
C PHE A 211 -3.85 -16.80 1.43
N THR A 212 -3.75 -17.63 2.46
CA THR A 212 -2.67 -17.54 3.47
C THR A 212 -1.30 -17.73 2.83
N ASP A 213 -1.17 -18.66 1.88
CA ASP A 213 0.04 -18.84 1.07
C ASP A 213 0.37 -17.58 0.27
N TYR A 214 -0.64 -17.03 -0.42
CA TYR A 214 -0.51 -15.80 -1.18
C TYR A 214 -0.02 -14.63 -0.31
N VAL A 215 -0.54 -14.51 0.92
CA VAL A 215 -0.17 -13.46 1.86
C VAL A 215 0.88 -13.88 2.90
N ALA A 216 1.66 -14.94 2.66
CA ALA A 216 2.60 -15.48 3.64
C ALA A 216 3.63 -14.45 4.13
N HIS A 217 3.92 -13.42 3.33
CA HIS A 217 4.73 -12.29 3.75
C HIS A 217 4.13 -11.59 4.99
N TYR A 218 2.81 -11.44 5.11
CA TYR A 218 2.16 -10.95 6.34
C TYR A 218 2.38 -11.94 7.50
N MET A 219 2.24 -13.23 7.22
CA MET A 219 2.38 -14.29 8.21
C MET A 219 3.79 -14.39 8.78
N CYS A 220 4.83 -14.03 8.02
CA CYS A 220 6.19 -13.91 8.54
C CYS A 220 6.32 -12.79 9.60
N CYS A 221 5.61 -11.67 9.43
CA CYS A 221 5.53 -10.62 10.45
C CYS A 221 4.74 -11.10 11.67
N GLU A 222 3.61 -11.78 11.44
CA GLU A 222 2.80 -12.38 12.51
C GLU A 222 3.58 -13.38 13.34
N ARG A 223 4.41 -14.22 12.70
CA ARG A 223 5.36 -15.08 13.39
C ARG A 223 6.27 -14.22 14.26
N LEU A 224 7.01 -13.28 13.65
CA LEU A 224 8.07 -12.54 14.34
C LEU A 224 7.56 -11.75 15.55
N ARG A 225 6.38 -11.14 15.48
CA ARG A 225 5.78 -10.41 16.61
C ARG A 225 5.35 -11.32 17.77
N LYS A 226 5.44 -12.64 17.62
CA LYS A 226 5.11 -13.67 18.63
C LYS A 226 6.32 -14.46 19.09
N LEU A 227 7.54 -14.04 18.76
CA LEU A 227 8.76 -14.75 19.17
C LEU A 227 9.63 -13.92 20.11
N SER A 228 10.42 -14.63 20.91
CA SER A 228 11.62 -14.15 21.58
C SER A 228 12.78 -15.06 21.22
N ASP A 229 13.78 -14.55 20.50
CA ASP A 229 14.88 -15.36 19.97
C ASP A 229 16.02 -15.50 21.00
N PRO A 230 16.30 -16.72 21.51
CA PRO A 230 17.38 -16.94 22.47
C PRO A 230 18.78 -16.96 21.84
N ASN A 231 18.90 -17.12 20.53
CA ASN A 231 20.18 -17.21 19.82
C ASN A 231 20.84 -15.83 19.65
N ASP A 232 20.03 -14.78 19.45
CA ASP A 232 20.51 -13.40 19.29
C ASP A 232 19.95 -12.40 20.32
N GLY A 233 19.05 -12.87 21.20
CA GLY A 233 18.44 -12.08 22.27
C GLY A 233 17.34 -11.13 21.81
N PHE A 234 16.93 -11.16 20.55
CA PHE A 234 15.89 -10.27 20.04
C PHE A 234 14.49 -10.71 20.47
N ASN A 235 13.83 -9.88 21.27
CA ASN A 235 12.44 -10.08 21.65
C ASN A 235 11.50 -9.40 20.64
N GLY A 236 10.99 -10.16 19.68
CA GLY A 236 10.11 -9.66 18.63
C GLY A 236 8.76 -9.17 19.16
N ALA A 237 8.21 -9.82 20.18
CA ALA A 237 6.95 -9.41 20.80
C ALA A 237 7.06 -8.07 21.54
N GLU A 238 8.10 -7.90 22.37
CA GLU A 238 8.38 -6.66 23.06
C GLU A 238 8.72 -5.54 22.08
N TRP A 239 9.58 -5.83 21.10
CA TRP A 239 9.98 -4.84 20.10
C TRP A 239 8.77 -4.35 19.32
N TYR A 240 7.91 -5.26 18.83
CA TYR A 240 6.72 -4.92 18.06
C TYR A 240 5.77 -4.04 18.86
N ASN A 241 5.47 -4.41 20.11
CA ASN A 241 4.57 -3.65 20.97
C ASN A 241 5.06 -2.21 21.22
N LYS A 242 6.38 -2.01 21.32
CA LYS A 242 6.97 -0.71 21.63
C LYS A 242 7.23 0.14 20.39
N HIS A 243 7.74 -0.46 19.32
CA HIS A 243 8.38 0.25 18.21
C HIS A 243 7.55 0.24 16.91
N MET A 244 6.47 -0.54 16.83
CA MET A 244 5.59 -0.55 15.68
C MET A 244 4.55 0.58 15.75
N LEU A 245 4.47 1.39 14.69
CA LEU A 245 3.42 2.38 14.46
C LEU A 245 2.42 1.84 13.45
N LEU A 246 1.34 1.25 13.97
CA LEU A 246 0.24 0.74 13.14
C LEU A 246 -0.81 1.82 12.89
N LEU A 247 -1.29 1.87 11.66
CA LEU A 247 -2.43 2.67 11.23
C LEU A 247 -3.57 1.72 10.81
N ASN A 248 -4.83 2.10 11.02
CA ASN A 248 -5.96 1.27 10.62
C ASN A 248 -6.08 1.23 9.10
N ALA A 249 -5.87 0.07 8.47
CA ALA A 249 -5.93 -0.04 7.01
C ALA A 249 -7.32 0.28 6.44
N ARG A 250 -8.41 0.01 7.19
CA ARG A 250 -9.78 0.34 6.74
C ARG A 250 -9.98 1.85 6.60
N GLU A 251 -9.44 2.61 7.53
CA GLU A 251 -9.58 4.08 7.57
C GLU A 251 -8.54 4.77 6.70
N GLU A 252 -7.30 4.29 6.69
CA GLU A 252 -6.19 5.02 6.10
C GLU A 252 -5.78 4.55 4.71
N MET A 253 -6.26 3.38 4.25
CA MET A 253 -5.89 2.80 2.96
C MET A 253 -7.09 2.32 2.12
N PHE A 254 -8.10 1.71 2.77
CA PHE A 254 -9.25 1.10 2.12
C PHE A 254 -10.55 1.90 2.29
N TYR A 255 -10.46 3.18 2.67
CA TYR A 255 -11.64 3.99 2.98
C TYR A 255 -12.60 4.12 1.79
N ALA A 256 -12.07 4.31 0.58
CA ALA A 256 -12.85 4.36 -0.65
C ALA A 256 -13.66 3.06 -0.86
N GLN A 257 -13.04 1.91 -0.55
CA GLN A 257 -13.72 0.62 -0.59
C GLN A 257 -14.75 0.49 0.53
N GLU A 258 -14.45 0.94 1.75
CA GLU A 258 -15.40 0.90 2.88
C GLU A 258 -16.69 1.68 2.59
N ILE A 259 -16.59 2.93 2.13
CA ILE A 259 -17.76 3.79 1.89
C ILE A 259 -18.53 3.44 0.61
N SER A 260 -17.91 2.71 -0.32
CA SER A 260 -18.58 2.13 -1.49
C SER A 260 -19.05 0.69 -1.25
N HIS A 261 -18.92 0.18 -0.02
CA HIS A 261 -19.25 -1.20 0.33
C HIS A 261 -18.52 -2.24 -0.54
N TRP A 262 -17.31 -1.92 -0.98
CA TRP A 262 -16.46 -2.74 -1.84
C TRP A 262 -17.05 -3.02 -3.22
N ASP A 263 -17.99 -2.19 -3.70
CA ASP A 263 -18.56 -2.30 -5.04
C ASP A 263 -17.64 -1.64 -6.08
N ALA A 264 -16.86 -2.46 -6.77
CA ALA A 264 -15.90 -2.01 -7.78
C ALA A 264 -16.58 -1.32 -8.97
N GLN A 265 -17.76 -1.81 -9.40
CA GLN A 265 -18.48 -1.18 -10.51
C GLN A 265 -19.01 0.18 -10.08
N ARG A 266 -19.56 0.30 -8.86
CA ARG A 266 -20.00 1.59 -8.34
C ARG A 266 -18.86 2.59 -8.23
N GLN A 267 -17.68 2.16 -7.75
CA GLN A 267 -16.50 3.02 -7.74
C GLN A 267 -16.14 3.50 -9.14
N PHE A 268 -16.15 2.61 -10.14
CA PHE A 268 -15.87 2.95 -11.53
C PHE A 268 -16.87 3.98 -12.08
N ASP A 269 -18.17 3.78 -11.86
CA ASP A 269 -19.23 4.66 -12.34
C ASP A 269 -19.11 6.06 -11.73
N LEU A 270 -18.87 6.15 -10.41
CA LEU A 270 -18.70 7.42 -9.69
C LEU A 270 -17.46 8.17 -10.19
N LEU A 271 -16.33 7.47 -10.37
CA LEU A 271 -15.06 8.09 -10.76
C LEU A 271 -15.03 8.47 -12.26
N SER A 272 -15.72 7.72 -13.12
CA SER A 272 -15.78 8.00 -14.56
C SER A 272 -16.78 9.10 -14.93
N MET A 273 -17.61 9.53 -13.99
CA MET A 273 -18.63 10.54 -14.25
C MET A 273 -18.00 11.93 -14.54
N PRO A 274 -18.51 12.67 -15.53
CA PRO A 274 -18.10 14.06 -15.77
C PRO A 274 -18.38 14.94 -14.55
N ARG A 275 -17.33 15.55 -14.00
CA ARG A 275 -17.40 16.47 -12.87
C ARG A 275 -17.52 17.92 -13.34
N SER A 276 -16.79 18.29 -14.39
CA SER A 276 -16.74 19.66 -14.92
C SER A 276 -16.86 19.70 -16.44
N GLY A 277 -17.43 20.77 -16.98
CA GLY A 277 -17.66 20.97 -18.41
C GLY A 277 -19.01 21.65 -18.66
N ASP A 278 -19.18 22.24 -19.84
CA ASP A 278 -20.39 23.03 -20.15
C ASP A 278 -21.67 22.19 -20.15
N ASP A 279 -21.56 20.88 -20.44
CA ASP A 279 -22.69 19.95 -20.55
C ASP A 279 -22.93 19.11 -19.28
N VAL A 280 -22.24 19.40 -18.16
CA VAL A 280 -22.39 18.62 -16.93
C VAL A 280 -23.76 18.86 -16.29
N VAL A 281 -24.49 17.77 -16.07
CA VAL A 281 -25.76 17.78 -15.35
C VAL A 281 -25.49 17.49 -13.87
N VAL A 282 -25.78 18.48 -13.02
CA VAL A 282 -25.68 18.34 -11.56
C VAL A 282 -27.00 17.76 -11.02
N ASP A 283 -27.07 16.44 -10.97
CA ASP A 283 -28.19 15.70 -10.40
C ASP A 283 -27.78 14.92 -9.12
N LYS A 284 -28.64 14.00 -8.67
CA LYS A 284 -28.39 13.23 -7.46
C LYS A 284 -27.17 12.30 -7.60
N GLU A 285 -26.96 11.70 -8.77
CA GLU A 285 -25.84 10.78 -8.99
C GLU A 285 -24.53 11.56 -9.06
N TRP A 286 -24.55 12.74 -9.67
CA TRP A 286 -23.42 13.68 -9.63
C TRP A 286 -23.05 14.09 -8.20
N GLN A 287 -24.05 14.44 -7.38
CA GLN A 287 -23.80 14.82 -5.99
C GLN A 287 -23.21 13.66 -5.19
N GLU A 288 -23.63 12.42 -5.46
CA GLU A 288 -23.05 11.24 -4.82
C GLU A 288 -21.58 11.03 -5.20
N ALA A 289 -21.21 11.28 -6.46
CA ALA A 289 -19.82 11.23 -6.89
C ALA A 289 -18.96 12.34 -6.27
N GLU A 290 -19.50 13.57 -6.15
CA GLU A 290 -18.85 14.67 -5.44
C GLU A 290 -18.63 14.35 -3.95
N ASP A 291 -19.67 13.84 -3.27
CA ASP A 291 -19.60 13.46 -1.86
C ASP A 291 -18.60 12.32 -1.65
N PHE A 292 -18.60 11.31 -2.54
CA PHE A 292 -17.66 10.19 -2.49
C PHE A 292 -16.20 10.65 -2.61
N VAL A 293 -15.84 11.37 -3.68
CA VAL A 293 -14.44 11.77 -3.90
C VAL A 293 -13.96 12.77 -2.84
N THR A 294 -14.83 13.70 -2.46
CA THR A 294 -14.51 14.68 -1.40
C THR A 294 -14.29 13.99 -0.06
N SER A 295 -15.15 13.03 0.29
CA SER A 295 -14.99 12.27 1.53
C SER A 295 -13.68 11.47 1.54
N VAL A 296 -13.32 10.85 0.41
CA VAL A 296 -12.03 10.15 0.25
C VAL A 296 -10.87 11.11 0.46
N LEU A 297 -10.86 12.27 -0.21
CA LEU A 297 -9.82 13.28 -0.07
C LEU A 297 -9.67 13.82 1.37
N ALA A 298 -10.77 13.93 2.12
CA ALA A 298 -10.76 14.45 3.48
C ALA A 298 -10.32 13.42 4.53
N ASN A 299 -10.69 12.15 4.36
CA ASN A 299 -10.74 11.19 5.48
C ASN A 299 -9.72 10.06 5.43
N THR A 300 -8.94 9.88 4.35
CA THR A 300 -7.99 8.76 4.25
C THR A 300 -6.61 9.20 3.77
N SER A 301 -5.53 8.59 4.29
CA SER A 301 -4.16 8.98 3.93
C SER A 301 -3.75 8.51 2.54
N MET A 302 -4.32 7.40 2.06
CA MET A 302 -4.02 6.83 0.76
C MET A 302 -5.20 6.02 0.22
N VAL A 303 -5.24 5.83 -1.09
CA VAL A 303 -6.19 4.92 -1.76
C VAL A 303 -5.40 3.76 -2.31
N LYS A 304 -5.71 2.55 -1.84
CA LYS A 304 -5.21 1.32 -2.47
C LYS A 304 -6.13 0.93 -3.62
N LEU A 305 -5.52 0.67 -4.77
CA LEU A 305 -6.14 0.13 -5.97
C LEU A 305 -5.55 -1.27 -6.18
N PRO A 306 -6.02 -2.29 -5.42
CA PRO A 306 -5.49 -3.63 -5.56
C PRO A 306 -6.14 -4.31 -6.79
N HIS A 307 -5.38 -5.18 -7.44
CA HIS A 307 -5.95 -6.26 -8.24
C HIS A 307 -6.45 -7.36 -7.32
N GLY A 308 -7.50 -8.08 -7.71
CA GLY A 308 -7.87 -9.32 -7.04
C GLY A 308 -6.69 -10.31 -7.04
N PRO A 309 -6.47 -11.10 -5.96
CA PRO A 309 -5.35 -12.04 -5.93
C PRO A 309 -5.54 -13.22 -6.91
N GLY A 310 -6.64 -13.26 -7.65
CA GLY A 310 -6.87 -14.18 -8.77
C GLY A 310 -6.81 -15.63 -8.33
N SER A 311 -5.84 -16.38 -8.88
CA SER A 311 -5.58 -17.77 -8.49
C SER A 311 -5.00 -17.93 -7.08
N GLY A 312 -4.69 -16.84 -6.38
CA GLY A 312 -4.19 -16.81 -5.01
C GLY A 312 -5.25 -17.07 -3.93
N GLY A 313 -6.31 -17.82 -4.24
CA GLY A 313 -7.31 -18.28 -3.27
C GLY A 313 -8.45 -17.31 -2.97
N LEU A 314 -8.47 -16.11 -3.56
CA LEU A 314 -9.57 -15.16 -3.45
C LEU A 314 -9.84 -14.51 -4.82
N VAL A 315 -10.96 -14.88 -5.45
CA VAL A 315 -11.37 -14.27 -6.73
C VAL A 315 -12.32 -13.12 -6.44
N LEU A 316 -11.82 -11.90 -6.62
CA LEU A 316 -12.55 -10.65 -6.39
C LEU A 316 -12.25 -9.69 -7.55
N LYS A 317 -13.29 -9.17 -8.20
CA LYS A 317 -13.12 -8.10 -9.20
C LYS A 317 -13.02 -6.76 -8.46
N MET A 318 -11.89 -6.08 -8.61
CA MET A 318 -11.60 -4.78 -8.03
C MET A 318 -11.65 -3.67 -9.08
N LEU A 319 -11.66 -2.41 -8.66
CA LEU A 319 -11.67 -1.27 -9.56
C LEU A 319 -10.48 -1.29 -10.55
N ALA A 320 -9.29 -1.67 -10.08
CA ALA A 320 -8.12 -1.79 -10.94
C ALA A 320 -8.31 -2.82 -12.06
N ASP A 321 -9.01 -3.92 -11.78
CA ASP A 321 -9.33 -4.94 -12.80
C ASP A 321 -10.30 -4.39 -13.88
N ILE A 322 -11.15 -3.41 -13.56
CA ILE A 322 -12.04 -2.75 -14.54
C ILE A 322 -11.25 -1.76 -15.39
N TRP A 323 -10.32 -1.01 -14.80
CA TRP A 323 -9.48 -0.05 -15.53
C TRP A 323 -8.45 -0.71 -16.45
N ASP A 324 -8.06 -1.96 -16.17
CA ASP A 324 -7.17 -2.73 -17.04
C ASP A 324 -7.84 -3.15 -18.37
N ASP A 325 -9.17 -3.11 -18.46
CA ASP A 325 -9.89 -3.38 -19.72
C ASP A 325 -9.51 -2.31 -20.78
N GLU A 326 -9.23 -2.74 -22.02
CA GLU A 326 -8.73 -1.87 -23.10
C GLU A 326 -9.66 -0.67 -23.37
N GLU A 327 -10.98 -0.86 -23.25
CA GLU A 327 -11.97 0.21 -23.40
C GLU A 327 -11.92 1.28 -22.29
N ASN A 328 -11.31 0.95 -21.14
CA ASN A 328 -11.25 1.79 -19.96
C ASN A 328 -9.85 2.40 -19.70
N HIS A 329 -8.88 2.22 -20.60
CA HIS A 329 -7.46 2.57 -20.37
C HIS A 329 -7.16 4.02 -19.98
N ASN A 330 -8.07 4.97 -20.25
CA ASN A 330 -7.96 6.38 -19.84
C ASN A 330 -8.93 6.78 -18.72
N LYS A 331 -9.81 5.87 -18.27
CA LYS A 331 -10.87 6.17 -17.30
C LYS A 331 -10.35 6.43 -15.89
N ASP A 332 -9.11 6.09 -15.62
CA ASP A 332 -8.44 6.36 -14.34
C ASP A 332 -7.97 7.81 -14.19
N ASN A 333 -7.97 8.62 -15.26
CA ASN A 333 -7.50 10.00 -15.25
C ASN A 333 -8.16 10.95 -16.27
N GLU A 334 -9.23 10.52 -16.96
CA GLU A 334 -9.86 11.30 -18.04
C GLU A 334 -10.20 12.73 -17.57
N GLU A 335 -9.77 13.72 -18.35
CA GLU A 335 -9.90 15.13 -17.98
C GLU A 335 -11.37 15.52 -17.71
N GLY A 336 -11.59 16.31 -16.67
CA GLY A 336 -12.92 16.77 -16.28
C GLY A 336 -13.77 15.73 -15.54
N THR A 337 -13.28 14.52 -15.28
CA THR A 337 -13.98 13.49 -14.48
C THR A 337 -13.65 13.57 -12.99
N PHE A 338 -14.40 12.82 -12.18
CA PHE A 338 -14.12 12.63 -10.76
C PHE A 338 -12.80 11.88 -10.50
N ALA A 339 -12.37 10.98 -11.39
CA ALA A 339 -11.06 10.32 -11.34
C ALA A 339 -9.92 11.34 -11.47
N ALA A 340 -10.02 12.25 -12.44
CA ALA A 340 -9.06 13.34 -12.58
C ALA A 340 -9.08 14.28 -11.36
N TYR A 341 -10.26 14.55 -10.78
CA TYR A 341 -10.36 15.37 -9.57
C TYR A 341 -9.71 14.71 -8.34
N LEU A 342 -9.85 13.40 -8.16
CA LEU A 342 -9.15 12.66 -7.10
C LEU A 342 -7.62 12.79 -7.23
N ARG A 343 -7.09 12.66 -8.46
CA ARG A 343 -5.65 12.85 -8.74
C ARG A 343 -5.21 14.29 -8.52
N TYR A 344 -6.00 15.26 -8.96
CA TYR A 344 -5.75 16.67 -8.68
C TYR A 344 -5.66 16.91 -7.16
N GLY A 345 -6.63 16.40 -6.40
CA GLY A 345 -6.64 16.53 -4.95
C GLY A 345 -5.40 15.93 -4.28
N SER A 346 -4.90 14.79 -4.77
CA SER A 346 -3.67 14.15 -4.25
C SER A 346 -2.41 15.02 -4.32
N THR A 347 -2.40 16.04 -5.18
CA THR A 347 -1.24 16.93 -5.41
C THR A 347 -1.50 18.39 -5.05
N HIS A 348 -2.74 18.76 -4.73
CA HIS A 348 -3.15 20.14 -4.45
C HIS A 348 -3.74 20.34 -3.06
N PHE A 349 -4.16 19.26 -2.39
CA PHE A 349 -4.85 19.33 -1.12
C PHE A 349 -4.08 18.68 0.03
N ASP A 350 -4.32 19.20 1.24
CA ASP A 350 -3.89 18.66 2.51
C ASP A 350 -5.15 18.36 3.37
N GLN A 351 -4.97 17.65 4.46
CA GLN A 351 -6.07 17.25 5.34
C GLN A 351 -5.99 17.99 6.68
N THR A 352 -7.14 18.43 7.20
CA THR A 352 -7.19 19.13 8.50
C THR A 352 -7.20 18.19 9.70
N ARG A 353 -7.52 16.91 9.50
CA ARG A 353 -7.49 15.88 10.54
C ARG A 353 -6.07 15.46 10.88
N GLU A 354 -5.87 14.84 12.04
CA GLU A 354 -4.63 14.12 12.38
C GLU A 354 -4.74 12.62 12.07
N VAL A 355 -3.63 12.00 11.65
CA VAL A 355 -3.56 10.55 11.45
C VAL A 355 -3.32 9.86 12.78
N LYS A 356 -4.31 9.08 13.22
CA LYS A 356 -4.25 8.38 14.51
C LYS A 356 -3.56 7.04 14.37
N LYS A 357 -2.78 6.68 15.40
CA LYS A 357 -2.32 5.29 15.54
C LYS A 357 -3.53 4.39 15.78
N LEU A 358 -3.48 3.17 15.29
CA LEU A 358 -4.44 2.14 15.62
C LEU A 358 -4.47 1.94 17.14
N ASP A 359 -5.66 2.05 17.73
CA ASP A 359 -5.88 1.78 19.15
C ASP A 359 -6.15 0.30 19.35
N TRP A 360 -5.10 -0.49 19.15
CA TRP A 360 -5.12 -1.92 19.36
C TRP A 360 -4.17 -2.28 20.49
N GLN A 361 -4.67 -3.12 21.40
CA GLN A 361 -3.88 -3.73 22.46
C GLN A 361 -3.45 -5.08 21.92
N ASN A 362 -2.15 -5.25 21.66
CA ASN A 362 -1.60 -6.55 21.30
C ASN A 362 -2.13 -7.58 22.32
N PRO A 363 -3.00 -8.53 21.92
CA PRO A 363 -3.62 -9.42 22.88
C PRO A 363 -2.52 -10.17 23.61
N GLU A 364 -2.78 -10.58 24.86
CA GLU A 364 -1.88 -11.47 25.59
C GLU A 364 -1.87 -12.84 24.90
N GLU A 365 -1.12 -12.92 23.81
CA GLU A 365 -0.90 -14.12 23.02
C GLU A 365 0.36 -14.84 23.52
N GLU A 366 0.43 -16.14 23.24
CA GLU A 366 1.62 -16.93 23.52
C GLU A 366 2.84 -16.35 22.78
N VAL A 367 3.90 -16.06 23.53
CA VAL A 367 5.21 -15.70 22.98
C VAL A 367 6.11 -16.93 23.04
N TYR A 368 6.58 -17.39 21.88
CA TYR A 368 7.45 -18.55 21.77
C TYR A 368 8.92 -18.15 21.95
N THR A 369 9.61 -18.79 22.89
CA THR A 369 11.07 -18.66 23.04
C THR A 369 11.77 -19.63 22.09
N VAL A 370 12.12 -19.17 20.88
CA VAL A 370 12.66 -19.99 19.78
C VAL A 370 13.39 -19.11 18.77
N GLY A 371 14.40 -19.65 18.09
CA GLY A 371 15.08 -18.91 17.02
C GLY A 371 14.10 -18.46 15.92
N TYR A 372 14.27 -17.27 15.33
CA TYR A 372 13.30 -16.78 14.34
C TYR A 372 13.24 -17.66 13.07
N LEU A 373 14.33 -18.38 12.76
CA LEU A 373 14.41 -19.42 11.72
C LEU A 373 14.27 -20.86 12.24
N GLU A 374 14.00 -21.06 13.52
CA GLU A 374 13.80 -22.40 14.08
C GLU A 374 12.31 -22.81 14.02
N PRO A 375 11.99 -24.04 13.56
CA PRO A 375 10.62 -24.52 13.50
C PRO A 375 9.88 -24.55 14.85
N ILE A 376 8.57 -24.32 14.81
CA ILE A 376 7.66 -24.63 15.93
C ILE A 376 6.84 -25.86 15.51
N LYS A 377 6.71 -26.85 16.39
CA LYS A 377 5.98 -28.07 16.07
C LYS A 377 4.48 -27.81 15.95
N CYS A 378 3.95 -28.37 14.87
CA CYS A 378 2.55 -28.58 14.56
C CYS A 378 2.34 -30.12 14.57
#